data_AF-X1KC12-F1
#
_entry.id   AF-X1KC12-F1
#
_cell.length_a   1.000
_cell.length_b   1.000
_cell.length_c   1.000
_cell.angle_alpha   90.00
_cell.angle_beta   90.00
_cell.angle_gamma   90.00
#
_symmetry.space_group_name_H-M   'P 1'
#
loop_
_entity.id
_entity.type
_entity.pdbx_description
1 polymer ?
#
loop_
_entity_poly.entity_id
_entity_poly.type
_entity_poly.pdbx_seq_one_letter_code
_entity_poly.pdbx_strand_id
1 'polypeptide(L)'
;MSLHKKSIFIDALEVFFPFADDTSYFDKLIAAGVTAVNATVTTTYATPLQALSGLKQWQEVFEKHSDKLIQVTTAQDIERAKREGKLGII
;
A
#
# COMPACT_ATOMS: atom_id res chain seq x y z
N MET A 1 -1.17 18.18 -14.93
CA MET A 1 -0.74 16.77 -14.73
C MET A 1 0.78 16.55 -14.66
N SER A 2 1.65 17.46 -15.15
CA SER A 2 3.11 17.18 -15.17
C SER A 2 3.78 17.23 -13.79
N LEU A 3 3.33 18.10 -12.88
CA LEU A 3 3.89 18.19 -11.52
C LEU A 3 3.60 16.92 -10.71
N HIS A 4 2.33 16.51 -10.65
CA HIS A 4 1.90 15.29 -9.93
C HIS A 4 2.71 14.06 -10.35
N LYS A 5 2.89 13.83 -11.66
CA LYS A 5 3.69 12.72 -12.16
C LYS A 5 5.16 12.77 -11.71
N LYS A 6 5.73 13.96 -11.52
CA LYS A 6 7.13 14.17 -11.07
C LYS A 6 7.29 14.16 -9.55
N SER A 7 6.21 14.32 -8.79
CA SER A 7 6.21 14.32 -7.33
C SER A 7 6.10 12.91 -6.75
N ILE A 8 6.57 12.75 -5.51
CA ILE A 8 6.18 11.64 -4.66
C ILE A 8 4.88 12.04 -3.95
N PHE A 9 3.81 11.26 -4.12
CA PHE A 9 2.54 11.48 -3.47
C PHE A 9 2.29 10.36 -2.46
N ILE A 10 2.09 10.73 -1.19
CA ILE A 10 1.89 9.79 -0.09
C ILE A 10 0.53 10.09 0.53
N ASP A 11 -0.32 9.06 0.62
CA ASP A 11 -1.50 9.11 1.48
C ASP A 11 -1.12 8.60 2.88
N ALA A 12 -1.32 9.43 3.89
CA ALA A 12 -0.88 9.14 5.26
C ALA A 12 -1.90 8.33 6.07
N LEU A 13 -3.11 8.11 5.56
CA LEU A 13 -4.11 7.28 6.21
C LEU A 13 -5.11 6.73 5.20
N GLU A 14 -5.05 5.43 5.00
CA GLU A 14 -6.03 4.70 4.23
C GLU A 14 -6.61 3.56 5.07
N VAL A 15 -7.93 3.44 5.03
CA VAL A 15 -8.69 2.39 5.71
C VAL A 15 -9.42 1.60 4.63
N PHE A 16 -8.65 0.92 3.81
CA PHE A 16 -9.16 -0.17 3.00
C PHE A 16 -8.56 -1.45 3.53
N PHE A 17 -9.39 -2.47 3.55
CA PHE A 17 -8.93 -3.78 3.89
C PHE A 17 -8.76 -4.58 2.61
N PRO A 18 -7.61 -5.21 2.36
CA PRO A 18 -7.35 -6.00 1.16
C PRO A 18 -8.13 -7.33 1.13
N PHE A 19 -9.36 -7.34 1.67
CA PHE A 19 -10.22 -8.50 1.89
C PHE A 19 -11.10 -8.84 0.68
N ALA A 20 -11.18 -7.96 -0.29
CA ALA A 20 -11.83 -8.25 -1.56
C ALA A 20 -10.75 -8.68 -2.56
N ASP A 21 -10.95 -9.78 -3.28
CA ASP A 21 -10.18 -10.16 -4.47
C ASP A 21 -10.22 -9.09 -5.60
N ASP A 22 -10.82 -7.93 -5.33
CA ASP A 22 -10.85 -6.76 -6.18
C ASP A 22 -9.53 -5.98 -6.12
N THR A 23 -8.55 -6.52 -6.83
CA THR A 23 -7.24 -5.88 -7.06
C THR A 23 -7.31 -4.62 -7.92
N SER A 24 -8.50 -4.26 -8.44
CA SER A 24 -8.69 -3.02 -9.20
C SER A 24 -8.38 -1.78 -8.38
N TYR A 25 -8.40 -1.88 -7.04
CA TYR A 25 -8.05 -0.77 -6.18
C TYR A 25 -6.58 -0.36 -6.31
N PHE A 26 -5.65 -1.33 -6.30
CA PHE A 26 -4.22 -1.04 -6.49
C PHE A 26 -3.96 -0.42 -7.86
N ASP A 27 -4.60 -0.95 -8.90
CA ASP A 27 -4.48 -0.42 -10.26
C ASP A 27 -5.01 1.02 -10.37
N LYS A 28 -6.11 1.35 -9.68
CA LYS A 28 -6.64 2.72 -9.61
C LYS A 28 -5.67 3.67 -8.92
N LEU A 29 -5.07 3.27 -7.80
CA LEU A 29 -4.08 4.09 -7.08
C LEU A 29 -2.81 4.33 -7.91
N ILE A 30 -2.31 3.29 -8.57
CA ILE A 30 -1.17 3.38 -9.49
C ILE A 30 -1.52 4.30 -10.67
N ALA A 31 -2.69 4.13 -11.30
CA ALA A 31 -3.14 4.96 -12.41
C ALA A 31 -3.35 6.43 -12.00
N ALA A 32 -3.78 6.68 -10.77
CA ALA A 32 -3.89 8.01 -10.17
C ALA A 32 -2.51 8.62 -9.83
N GLY A 33 -1.43 7.83 -9.86
CA GLY A 33 -0.07 8.28 -9.59
C GLY A 33 0.28 8.40 -8.11
N VAL A 34 -0.42 7.66 -7.24
CA VAL A 34 -0.07 7.55 -5.82
C VAL A 34 1.22 6.74 -5.68
N THR A 35 2.17 7.25 -4.92
CA THR A 35 3.47 6.58 -4.70
C THR A 35 3.40 5.61 -3.54
N ALA A 36 2.86 6.04 -2.40
CA ALA A 36 2.76 5.21 -1.22
C ALA A 36 1.53 5.55 -0.38
N VAL A 37 1.10 4.59 0.42
CA VAL A 37 -0.06 4.69 1.29
C VAL A 37 0.29 4.07 2.64
N ASN A 38 -0.07 4.75 3.74
CA ASN A 38 -0.14 4.14 5.06
C ASN A 38 -1.47 3.40 5.20
N ALA A 39 -1.40 2.06 5.10
CA ALA A 39 -2.59 1.23 5.10
C ALA A 39 -2.86 0.70 6.52
N THR A 40 -4.03 1.04 7.04
CA THR A 40 -4.41 0.67 8.41
C THR A 40 -4.54 -0.85 8.56
N VAL A 41 -3.73 -1.44 9.41
CA VAL A 41 -3.71 -2.89 9.65
C VAL A 41 -4.85 -3.37 10.56
N THR A 42 -5.31 -2.52 11.47
CA THR A 42 -6.23 -2.91 12.54
C THR A 42 -7.14 -1.78 12.99
N THR A 43 -8.18 -2.10 13.76
CA THR A 43 -9.13 -1.10 14.29
C THR A 43 -8.92 -0.88 15.79
N THR A 44 -9.48 0.23 16.30
CA THR A 44 -9.37 0.63 17.73
C THR A 44 -9.95 -0.38 18.72
N TYR A 45 -10.78 -1.31 18.27
CA TYR A 45 -11.43 -2.33 19.11
C TYR A 45 -10.86 -3.73 18.90
N ALA A 46 -9.83 -3.88 18.07
CA ALA A 46 -9.24 -5.17 17.77
C ALA A 46 -8.35 -5.68 18.91
N THR A 47 -8.37 -6.98 19.12
CA THR A 47 -7.43 -7.69 20.00
C THR A 47 -6.03 -7.76 19.37
N PRO A 48 -4.98 -8.01 20.18
CA PRO A 48 -3.63 -8.23 19.64
C PRO A 48 -3.55 -9.35 18.60
N LEU A 49 -4.30 -10.44 18.78
CA LEU A 49 -4.34 -11.54 17.81
C LEU A 49 -4.97 -11.14 16.47
N GLN A 50 -5.99 -10.28 16.50
CA GLN A 50 -6.59 -9.75 15.28
C GLN A 50 -5.62 -8.81 14.55
N ALA A 51 -4.86 -7.98 15.28
CA ALA A 51 -3.82 -7.14 14.67
C ALA A 51 -2.71 -7.97 14.01
N LEU A 52 -2.21 -9.02 14.68
CA LEU A 52 -1.23 -9.95 14.11
C LEU A 52 -1.79 -10.69 12.88
N SER A 53 -3.07 -11.04 12.89
CA SER A 53 -3.74 -11.65 11.74
C SER A 53 -3.78 -10.70 10.54
N GLY A 54 -4.05 -9.40 10.77
CA GLY A 54 -3.98 -8.37 9.74
C GLY A 54 -2.58 -8.22 9.14
N LEU A 55 -1.52 -8.27 9.96
CA LEU A 55 -0.15 -8.27 9.47
C LEU A 55 0.15 -9.49 8.59
N LYS A 56 -0.26 -10.69 9.01
CA LYS A 56 -0.10 -11.91 8.23
C LYS A 56 -0.79 -11.78 6.87
N GLN A 57 -2.00 -11.25 6.84
CA GLN A 57 -2.75 -11.03 5.60
C GLN A 57 -2.04 -10.04 4.66
N TRP A 58 -1.45 -8.97 5.19
CA TRP A 58 -0.63 -8.07 4.37
C TRP A 58 0.58 -8.77 3.74
N GLN A 59 1.24 -9.68 4.46
CA GLN A 59 2.32 -10.48 3.88
C GLN A 59 1.83 -11.33 2.70
N GLU A 60 0.69 -12.00 2.83
CA GLU A 60 0.06 -12.77 1.74
C GLU A 60 -0.28 -11.86 0.53
N VAL A 61 -0.76 -10.64 0.78
CA VAL A 61 -1.04 -9.63 -0.26
C VAL A 61 0.23 -9.19 -0.99
N PHE A 62 1.33 -8.96 -0.27
CA PHE A 62 2.61 -8.60 -0.88
C PHE A 62 3.15 -9.72 -1.77
N GLU A 63 3.02 -10.98 -1.34
CA GLU A 63 3.40 -12.13 -2.16
C GLU A 63 2.55 -12.22 -3.43
N LYS A 64 1.22 -12.17 -3.27
CA LYS A 64 0.25 -12.28 -4.37
C LYS A 64 0.35 -11.15 -5.40
N HIS A 65 0.73 -9.95 -4.97
CA HIS A 65 0.78 -8.73 -5.79
C HIS A 65 2.17 -8.10 -5.86
N SER A 66 3.23 -8.92 -5.79
CA SER A 66 4.62 -8.47 -5.85
C SER A 66 4.98 -7.75 -7.16
N ASP A 67 4.19 -7.93 -8.21
CA ASP A 67 4.27 -7.18 -9.47
C ASP A 67 3.79 -5.72 -9.33
N LYS A 68 2.88 -5.43 -8.39
CA LYS A 68 2.25 -4.11 -8.21
C LYS A 68 2.66 -3.40 -6.93
N LEU A 69 3.00 -4.14 -5.88
CA LEU A 69 3.18 -3.63 -4.52
C LEU A 69 4.63 -3.71 -4.05
N ILE A 70 5.00 -2.78 -3.17
CA ILE A 70 6.23 -2.82 -2.38
C ILE A 70 5.87 -2.58 -0.91
N GLN A 71 6.32 -3.44 -0.01
CA GLN A 71 6.27 -3.15 1.42
C GLN A 71 7.29 -2.06 1.75
N VAL A 72 6.83 -0.98 2.39
CA VAL A 72 7.63 0.18 2.74
C VAL A 72 7.98 0.11 4.23
N THR A 73 9.28 -0.02 4.52
CA THR A 73 9.80 0.04 5.90
C THR A 73 10.78 1.19 6.10
N THR A 74 11.19 1.81 5.00
CA THR A 74 12.12 2.93 4.94
C THR A 74 11.65 3.97 3.92
N ALA A 75 12.13 5.20 4.02
CA ALA A 75 11.83 6.22 3.00
C ALA A 75 12.38 5.83 1.62
N GLN A 76 13.49 5.09 1.56
CA GLN A 76 14.10 4.60 0.33
C GLN A 76 13.18 3.61 -0.41
N ASP A 77 12.34 2.87 0.31
CA ASP A 77 11.34 1.99 -0.31
C ASP A 77 10.25 2.81 -1.05
N ILE A 78 9.91 4.00 -0.57
CA ILE A 78 8.97 4.92 -1.23
C ILE A 78 9.57 5.44 -2.54
N GLU A 79 10.84 5.83 -2.52
CA GLU A 79 11.56 6.25 -3.72
C GLU A 79 11.67 5.10 -4.74
N ARG A 80 11.89 3.87 -4.24
CA ARG A 80 11.88 2.65 -5.05
C ARG A 80 10.50 2.41 -5.68
N ALA A 81 9.42 2.53 -4.93
CA ALA A 81 8.05 2.39 -5.44
C ALA A 81 7.79 3.39 -6.58
N LYS A 82 8.20 4.66 -6.40
CA LYS A 82 8.10 5.68 -7.46
C LYS A 82 8.86 5.29 -8.73
N ARG A 83 10.10 4.82 -8.58
CA ARG A 83 10.98 4.46 -9.70
C ARG A 83 10.49 3.23 -10.45
N GLU A 84 9.97 2.24 -9.73
CA GLU A 84 9.45 0.98 -10.30
C GLU A 84 8.01 1.11 -10.83
N GLY A 85 7.33 2.23 -10.60
CA GLY A 85 5.93 2.42 -10.98
C GLY A 85 4.97 1.54 -10.19
N LYS A 86 5.36 1.18 -8.96
CA LYS A 86 4.60 0.35 -8.03
C LYS A 86 3.98 1.19 -6.92
N LEU A 87 2.97 0.64 -6.27
CA LEU A 87 2.38 1.24 -5.07
C LEU A 87 3.15 0.78 -3.82
N GLY A 88 3.67 1.72 -3.05
CA GLY A 88 4.24 1.46 -1.74
C GLY A 88 3.14 1.35 -0.67
N ILE A 89 3.23 0.34 0.20
CA ILE A 89 2.36 0.21 1.38
C ILE A 89 3.22 0.26 2.63
N ILE A 90 2.99 1.26 3.47
CA ILE A 90 3.63 1.46 4.79
C ILE A 90 2.87 0.64 5.83
#